data_AF-A0A381VSD1-F1
#
_entry.id   AF-A0A381VSD1-F1
#
_cell.length_a   1.000
_cell.length_b   1.000
_cell.length_c   1.000
_cell.angle_alpha   90.00
_cell.angle_beta   90.00
_cell.angle_gamma   90.00
#
_symmetry.space_group_name_H-M   'P 1'
#
loop_
_entity.id
_entity.type
_entity.pdbx_description
1 polymer ?
#
loop_
_entity_poly.entity_id
_entity_poly.type
_entity_poly.pdbx_seq_one_letter_code
_entity_poly.pdbx_strand_id
1 'polypeptide(L)'
;MRIIDPHVHVWQNDPAFPWASETVNPPEENRTPKMLLKLMDENGVEKTVLVQVIHYRWDNSYAAHVAASYPEKFVGVCRVNPQDAQASDDLDFWVEKQGFQGVRLSPGADASGDWFAGDQMKPLFLRAQSLRVPLLLLTRPSRLVDLAKRLEEYPD
;
A
#
# COMPACT_ATOMS: atom_id res chain seq x y z
N MET A 1 7.59 26.69 3.08
CA MET A 1 6.51 25.86 3.66
C MET A 1 6.80 24.42 3.29
N ARG A 2 6.69 23.48 4.22
CA ARG A 2 6.88 22.05 3.95
C ARG A 2 5.57 21.46 3.44
N ILE A 3 5.56 20.94 2.21
CA ILE A 3 4.39 20.27 1.60
C ILE A 3 4.72 18.78 1.48
N ILE A 4 3.79 17.94 1.95
CA ILE A 4 3.88 16.48 1.84
C ILE A 4 2.66 16.00 1.07
N ASP A 5 2.87 15.21 0.02
CA ASP A 5 1.78 14.52 -0.67
C ASP A 5 1.62 13.12 -0.08
N PRO A 6 0.55 12.84 0.70
CA PRO A 6 0.42 11.60 1.44
C PRO A 6 -0.07 10.42 0.58
N HIS A 7 -0.36 10.60 -0.72
CA HIS A 7 -0.90 9.51 -1.52
C HIS A 7 -0.63 9.67 -3.02
N VAL A 8 0.40 8.98 -3.53
CA VAL A 8 0.66 8.86 -4.97
C VAL A 8 0.95 7.42 -5.37
N HIS A 9 0.66 7.09 -6.63
CA HIS A 9 0.99 5.83 -7.26
C HIS A 9 2.06 6.06 -8.35
N VAL A 10 3.03 5.16 -8.41
CA VAL A 10 3.97 5.03 -9.54
C VAL A 10 3.87 3.63 -10.11
N TRP A 11 4.03 3.52 -11.43
CA TRP A 11 4.01 2.25 -12.14
C TRP A 11 4.71 2.36 -13.50
N GLN A 12 5.19 1.21 -13.96
CA GLN A 12 5.88 1.07 -15.22
C GLN A 12 5.68 -0.34 -15.79
N ASN A 13 5.43 -0.41 -17.09
CA ASN A 13 5.45 -1.65 -17.85
C ASN A 13 6.91 -2.05 -18.09
N ASP A 14 7.47 -2.86 -17.18
CA ASP A 14 8.85 -3.33 -17.19
C ASP A 14 8.87 -4.85 -16.88
N PRO A 15 9.49 -5.70 -17.72
CA PRO A 15 9.59 -7.13 -17.43
C PRO A 15 10.29 -7.48 -16.10
N ALA A 16 11.14 -6.60 -15.57
CA ALA A 16 11.74 -6.78 -14.24
C ALA A 16 10.73 -6.61 -13.09
N PHE A 17 9.62 -5.93 -13.37
CA PHE A 17 8.51 -5.68 -12.44
C PHE A 17 7.19 -6.05 -13.13
N PRO A 18 6.93 -7.35 -13.36
CA PRO A 18 5.79 -7.76 -14.14
C PRO A 18 4.47 -7.40 -13.45
N TRP A 19 3.44 -7.12 -14.24
CA TRP A 19 2.08 -7.04 -13.72
C TRP A 19 1.68 -8.35 -13.04
N ALA A 20 0.84 -8.25 -12.02
CA ALA A 20 0.26 -9.43 -11.43
C ALA A 20 -0.60 -10.20 -12.44
N SER A 21 -0.65 -11.54 -12.33
CA SER A 21 -1.39 -12.39 -13.26
C SER A 21 -2.89 -12.11 -13.26
N GLU A 22 -3.42 -11.55 -12.17
CA GLU A 22 -4.81 -11.14 -12.00
C GLU A 22 -5.13 -9.76 -12.59
N THR A 23 -4.13 -9.06 -13.14
CA THR A 23 -4.33 -7.77 -13.81
C THR A 23 -4.74 -8.01 -15.26
N VAL A 24 -6.06 -7.98 -15.51
CA VAL A 24 -6.64 -8.27 -16.83
C VAL A 24 -6.42 -7.12 -17.84
N ASN A 25 -6.39 -5.87 -17.37
CA ASN A 25 -6.21 -4.69 -18.20
C ASN A 25 -5.14 -3.77 -17.57
N PRO A 26 -3.85 -4.03 -17.80
CA PRO A 26 -2.79 -3.17 -17.29
C PRO A 26 -2.82 -1.79 -17.99
N PRO A 27 -2.36 -0.73 -17.31
CA PRO A 27 -2.25 0.58 -17.94
C PRO A 27 -1.24 0.55 -19.10
N GLU A 28 -1.60 1.14 -20.24
CA GLU A 28 -0.69 1.30 -21.38
C GLU A 28 0.42 2.32 -21.10
N GLU A 29 0.08 3.35 -20.33
CA GLU A 29 0.98 4.43 -19.98
C GLU A 29 1.79 4.13 -18.72
N ASN A 30 3.01 4.66 -18.68
CA ASN A 30 3.83 4.65 -17.47
C ASN A 30 3.59 5.91 -16.64
N ARG A 31 3.72 5.78 -15.32
CA ARG A 31 3.85 6.89 -14.35
C ARG A 31 5.06 6.63 -13.48
N THR A 32 6.22 7.05 -14.00
CA THR A 32 7.53 6.75 -13.41
C THR A 32 7.88 7.69 -12.26
N PRO A 33 8.82 7.34 -11.36
CA PRO A 33 9.31 8.26 -10.35
C PRO A 33 9.90 9.55 -10.90
N LYS A 34 10.52 9.52 -12.09
CA LYS A 34 11.07 10.73 -12.72
C LYS A 34 9.96 11.73 -13.08
N MET A 35 8.81 11.24 -13.55
CA MET A 35 7.65 12.08 -13.81
C MET A 35 7.09 12.68 -12.52
N LEU A 36 7.02 11.88 -11.45
CA LEU A 36 6.58 12.33 -10.14
C LEU A 36 7.52 13.39 -9.55
N LEU A 37 8.84 13.17 -9.55
CA LEU A 37 9.83 14.12 -9.05
C LEU A 37 9.74 15.46 -9.77
N LYS A 38 9.53 15.46 -11.10
CA LYS A 38 9.29 16.69 -11.86
C LYS A 38 8.06 17.44 -11.35
N LEU A 39 6.94 16.74 -11.16
CA LEU A 39 5.71 17.35 -10.63
C LEU A 39 5.90 17.87 -9.20
N MET A 40 6.63 17.15 -8.36
CA MET A 40 6.96 17.58 -7.00
C MET A 40 7.76 18.88 -7.02
N ASP A 41 8.80 18.97 -7.83
CA ASP A 41 9.65 20.16 -7.95
C ASP A 41 8.84 21.36 -8.49
N GLU A 42 7.99 21.15 -9.49
CA GLU A 42 7.12 22.20 -10.07
C GLU A 42 6.09 22.76 -9.08
N ASN A 43 5.65 21.95 -8.11
CA ASN A 43 4.62 22.31 -7.13
C ASN A 43 5.15 22.53 -5.71
N GLY A 44 6.47 22.44 -5.51
CA GLY A 44 7.10 22.60 -4.19
C GLY A 44 6.76 21.50 -3.18
N VAL A 45 6.45 20.29 -3.65
CA VAL A 45 6.23 19.10 -2.78
C VAL A 45 7.58 18.57 -2.32
N GLU A 46 7.80 18.51 -1.01
CA GLU A 46 9.09 18.12 -0.43
C GLU A 46 9.25 16.59 -0.43
N LYS A 47 8.21 15.86 -0.02
CA LYS A 47 8.19 14.39 0.06
C LYS A 47 6.81 13.83 -0.28
N THR A 48 6.79 12.57 -0.68
CA THR A 48 5.57 11.86 -1.06
C THR A 48 5.53 10.46 -0.47
N VAL A 49 4.33 9.99 -0.13
CA VAL A 49 4.07 8.58 0.21
C VAL A 49 3.67 7.83 -1.06
N LEU A 50 4.48 6.84 -1.44
CA LEU A 50 4.18 5.92 -2.53
C LEU A 50 3.27 4.82 -2.00
N VAL A 51 1.99 4.91 -2.34
CA VAL A 51 1.04 3.84 -2.04
C VAL A 51 1.15 2.80 -3.16
N GLN A 52 1.36 1.54 -2.80
CA GLN A 52 1.44 0.46 -3.78
C GLN A 52 0.19 0.44 -4.67
N VAL A 53 0.42 0.47 -5.99
CA VAL A 53 -0.64 0.44 -7.01
C VAL A 53 -1.18 -0.97 -7.18
N ILE A 54 -2.46 -1.10 -7.52
CA ILE A 54 -3.14 -2.41 -7.58
C ILE A 54 -2.66 -3.31 -8.73
N HIS A 55 -2.03 -2.76 -9.77
CA HIS A 55 -1.62 -3.49 -10.98
C HIS A 55 -0.56 -4.58 -10.69
N TYR A 56 0.23 -4.41 -9.64
CA TYR A 56 1.21 -5.39 -9.15
C TYR A 56 0.67 -6.25 -8.00
N ARG A 57 -0.59 -6.03 -7.57
CA ARG A 57 -1.23 -6.72 -6.44
C ARG A 57 -0.38 -6.70 -5.17
N TRP A 58 0.27 -7.83 -4.88
CA TRP A 58 1.03 -8.10 -3.65
C TRP A 58 2.54 -8.00 -3.87
N ASP A 59 3.00 -7.86 -5.12
CA ASP A 59 4.41 -7.65 -5.43
C ASP A 59 4.78 -6.17 -5.27
N ASN A 60 5.33 -5.82 -4.12
CA ASN A 60 5.74 -4.45 -3.79
C ASN A 60 7.13 -4.09 -4.34
N SER A 61 7.78 -4.96 -5.12
CA SER A 61 9.18 -4.80 -5.52
C SER A 61 9.44 -3.51 -6.30
N TYR A 62 8.53 -3.07 -7.18
CA TYR A 62 8.70 -1.80 -7.89
C TYR A 62 8.64 -0.59 -6.96
N ALA A 63 7.63 -0.53 -6.07
CA ALA A 63 7.53 0.56 -5.10
C ALA A 63 8.73 0.57 -4.13
N ALA A 64 9.19 -0.60 -3.70
CA ALA A 64 10.39 -0.76 -2.87
C ALA A 64 11.64 -0.23 -3.57
N HIS A 65 11.84 -0.64 -4.83
CA HIS A 65 12.94 -0.20 -5.67
C HIS A 65 12.95 1.33 -5.84
N VAL A 66 11.78 1.92 -6.10
CA VAL A 66 11.64 3.37 -6.26
C VAL A 66 11.93 4.10 -4.94
N ALA A 67 11.36 3.64 -3.82
CA ALA A 67 11.59 4.26 -2.51
C ALA A 67 13.07 4.20 -2.11
N ALA A 68 13.74 3.07 -2.35
CA ALA A 68 15.16 2.90 -2.09
C ALA A 68 16.06 3.76 -3.01
N SER A 69 15.60 4.08 -4.22
CA SER A 69 16.33 4.93 -5.17
C SER A 69 16.27 6.42 -4.84
N TYR A 70 15.24 6.86 -4.10
CA TYR A 70 15.05 8.27 -3.69
C TYR A 70 14.58 8.37 -2.23
N PRO A 71 15.37 7.86 -1.26
CA PRO A 71 14.95 7.73 0.14
C PRO A 71 14.71 9.08 0.84
N GLU A 72 15.28 10.16 0.32
CA GLU A 72 15.05 11.52 0.79
C GLU A 72 13.69 12.09 0.35
N LYS A 73 13.10 11.54 -0.72
CA LYS A 73 11.84 12.00 -1.34
C LYS A 73 10.66 11.09 -1.02
N PHE A 74 10.88 9.79 -0.91
CA PHE A 74 9.79 8.81 -0.87
C PHE A 74 9.83 7.91 0.37
N VAL A 75 8.64 7.63 0.89
CA VAL A 75 8.37 6.48 1.78
C VAL A 75 7.28 5.62 1.14
N GLY A 76 7.21 4.33 1.47
CA GLY A 76 6.25 3.40 0.87
C GLY A 76 5.13 2.98 1.80
N VAL A 77 3.95 2.70 1.24
CA VAL A 77 2.87 1.92 1.84
C VAL A 77 2.66 0.65 1.01
N CYS A 78 2.91 -0.52 1.60
CA CYS A 78 2.87 -1.80 0.90
C CYS A 78 1.44 -2.36 0.81
N ARG A 79 1.30 -3.47 0.11
CA ARG A 79 0.14 -4.36 0.15
C ARG A 79 0.60 -5.78 0.48
N VAL A 80 -0.18 -6.47 1.29
CA VAL A 80 -0.05 -7.93 1.52
C VAL A 80 -1.37 -8.59 1.18
N ASN A 81 -1.36 -9.87 0.83
CA ASN A 81 -2.59 -10.60 0.56
C ASN A 81 -3.34 -10.85 1.87
N PRO A 82 -4.46 -10.17 2.16
CA PRO A 82 -5.12 -10.25 3.46
C PRO A 82 -5.81 -11.60 3.73
N GLN A 83 -5.94 -12.43 2.70
CA GLN A 83 -6.53 -13.77 2.79
C GLN A 83 -5.48 -14.87 2.93
N ASP A 84 -4.19 -14.54 2.78
CA ASP A 84 -3.11 -15.50 3.01
C ASP A 84 -2.84 -15.63 4.51
N ALA A 85 -2.59 -16.86 4.96
CA ALA A 85 -2.19 -17.11 6.35
C ALA A 85 -0.83 -16.47 6.68
N GLN A 86 -0.02 -16.16 5.67
CA GLN A 86 1.29 -15.50 5.82
C GLN A 86 1.23 -13.97 5.77
N ALA A 87 0.05 -13.35 5.68
CA ALA A 87 -0.08 -11.90 5.50
C ALA A 87 0.67 -11.07 6.55
N SER A 88 0.73 -11.52 7.81
CA SER A 88 1.48 -10.85 8.88
C SER A 88 3.00 -10.96 8.69
N ASP A 89 3.48 -12.10 8.20
CA ASP A 89 4.90 -12.36 7.96
C ASP A 89 5.37 -11.60 6.71
N ASP A 90 4.52 -11.51 5.68
CA ASP A 90 4.75 -10.65 4.54
C ASP A 90 4.85 -9.18 4.95
N LEU A 91 3.97 -8.73 5.85
CA LEU A 91 3.99 -7.36 6.37
C LEU A 91 5.33 -7.08 7.07
N ASP A 92 5.80 -8.02 7.90
CA ASP A 92 7.10 -7.93 8.55
C ASP A 92 8.23 -7.76 7.55
N PHE A 93 8.24 -8.59 6.51
CA PHE A 93 9.26 -8.52 5.49
C PHE A 93 9.27 -7.14 4.81
N TRP A 94 8.11 -6.63 4.38
CA TRP A 94 8.04 -5.35 3.68
C TRP A 94 8.41 -4.17 4.59
N VAL A 95 8.05 -4.21 5.87
CA VAL A 95 8.40 -3.13 6.81
C VAL A 95 9.86 -3.21 7.25
N GLU A 96 10.28 -4.34 7.85
CA GLU A 96 11.59 -4.48 8.48
C GLU A 96 12.74 -4.64 7.47
N LYS A 97 12.48 -5.26 6.31
CA LYS A 97 13.52 -5.54 5.31
C LYS A 97 13.52 -4.58 4.13
N GLN A 98 12.35 -4.08 3.76
CA GLN A 98 12.20 -3.20 2.58
C GLN A 98 11.87 -1.75 2.94
N GLY A 99 11.70 -1.43 4.24
CA GLY A 99 11.57 -0.06 4.73
C GLY A 99 10.22 0.60 4.47
N PHE A 100 9.17 -0.18 4.17
CA PHE A 100 7.82 0.36 4.09
C PHE A 100 7.34 0.87 5.46
N GLN A 101 6.55 1.93 5.45
CA GLN A 101 6.07 2.61 6.66
C GLN A 101 4.54 2.59 6.77
N GLY A 102 3.90 1.56 6.22
CA GLY A 102 2.45 1.41 6.24
C GLY A 102 2.01 0.26 5.34
N VAL A 103 0.79 -0.18 5.55
CA VAL A 103 0.17 -1.23 4.72
C VAL A 103 -1.24 -0.83 4.33
N ARG A 104 -1.59 -1.08 3.06
CA ARG A 104 -2.90 -0.77 2.51
C ARG A 104 -3.78 -1.99 2.41
N LEU A 105 -4.99 -1.87 2.95
CA LEU A 105 -6.10 -2.81 2.73
C LEU A 105 -7.18 -2.14 1.89
N SER A 106 -7.86 -2.93 1.05
CA SER A 106 -8.93 -2.40 0.18
C SER A 106 -10.04 -3.42 -0.02
N PRO A 107 -10.88 -3.66 1.00
CA PRO A 107 -12.01 -4.55 0.87
C PRO A 107 -13.00 -4.06 -0.19
N GLY A 108 -13.50 -5.00 -0.98
CA GLY A 108 -14.59 -4.75 -1.92
C GLY A 108 -15.87 -4.29 -1.22
N ALA A 109 -16.71 -3.57 -1.95
CA ALA A 109 -18.01 -3.15 -1.44
C ALA A 109 -19.00 -4.33 -1.34
N ASP A 110 -18.80 -5.35 -2.17
CA ASP A 110 -19.58 -6.58 -2.26
C ASP A 110 -18.89 -7.74 -1.52
N ALA A 111 -19.41 -8.96 -1.66
CA ALA A 111 -18.90 -10.15 -0.98
C ALA A 111 -17.39 -10.42 -1.20
N SER A 112 -16.77 -9.88 -2.25
CA SER A 112 -15.32 -9.98 -2.44
C SER A 112 -14.51 -9.24 -1.37
N GLY A 113 -15.14 -8.39 -0.55
CA GLY A 113 -14.54 -7.69 0.58
C GLY A 113 -14.80 -8.32 1.94
N ASP A 114 -15.58 -9.41 2.03
CA ASP A 114 -16.01 -9.99 3.31
C ASP A 114 -14.83 -10.54 4.14
N TRP A 115 -13.68 -10.79 3.50
CA TRP A 115 -12.43 -11.15 4.17
C TRP A 115 -12.01 -10.15 5.25
N PHE A 116 -12.46 -8.89 5.18
CA PHE A 116 -12.15 -7.88 6.20
C PHE A 116 -12.83 -8.16 7.56
N ALA A 117 -13.93 -8.93 7.54
CA ALA A 117 -14.55 -9.46 8.76
C ALA A 117 -13.95 -10.80 9.19
N GLY A 118 -13.04 -11.39 8.40
CA GLY A 118 -12.46 -12.71 8.65
C GLY A 118 -11.35 -12.73 9.69
N ASP A 119 -10.99 -13.95 10.11
CA ASP A 119 -10.05 -14.20 11.21
C ASP A 119 -8.61 -13.75 10.91
N GLN A 120 -8.22 -13.66 9.63
CA GLN A 120 -6.89 -13.21 9.22
C GLN A 120 -6.63 -11.72 9.50
N MET A 121 -7.67 -10.92 9.76
CA MET A 121 -7.47 -9.51 10.10
C MET A 121 -6.87 -9.33 11.49
N LYS A 122 -7.17 -10.21 12.44
CA LYS A 122 -6.62 -10.14 13.79
C LYS A 122 -5.08 -10.18 13.81
N PRO A 123 -4.41 -11.22 13.27
CA PRO A 123 -2.95 -11.26 13.26
C PRO A 123 -2.36 -10.09 12.47
N LEU A 124 -2.98 -9.68 11.36
CA LEU A 124 -2.47 -8.58 10.55
C LEU A 124 -2.53 -7.22 11.26
N PHE A 125 -3.63 -6.90 11.94
CA PHE A 125 -3.77 -5.66 12.72
C PHE A 125 -2.80 -5.64 13.91
N LEU A 126 -2.74 -6.73 14.67
CA LEU A 126 -1.79 -6.85 15.79
C LEU A 126 -0.34 -6.71 15.31
N ARG A 127 -0.01 -7.22 14.11
CA ARG A 127 1.34 -7.08 13.59
C ARG A 127 1.63 -5.66 13.12
N ALA A 128 0.70 -4.99 12.45
CA ALA A 128 0.83 -3.58 12.09
C ALA A 128 1.04 -2.68 13.32
N GLN A 129 0.28 -2.93 14.40
CA GLN A 129 0.45 -2.25 15.69
C GLN A 129 1.84 -2.51 16.30
N SER A 130 2.29 -3.77 16.32
CA SER A 130 3.61 -4.15 16.84
C SER A 130 4.76 -3.48 16.07
N LEU A 131 4.64 -3.40 14.74
CA LEU A 131 5.58 -2.72 13.86
C LEU A 131 5.45 -1.18 13.90
N ARG A 132 4.39 -0.67 14.55
CA ARG A 132 4.05 0.76 14.63
C ARG A 132 3.88 1.41 13.25
N VAL A 133 3.26 0.69 12.33
CA VAL A 133 2.95 1.20 10.99
C VAL A 133 1.44 1.39 10.81
N PRO A 134 0.99 2.49 10.19
CA PRO A 134 -0.42 2.74 9.94
C PRO A 134 -1.03 1.79 8.90
N LEU A 135 -2.32 1.51 9.09
CA LEU A 135 -3.18 0.85 8.11
C LEU A 135 -3.87 1.90 7.22
N LEU A 136 -3.59 1.90 5.92
CA LEU A 136 -4.32 2.69 4.93
C LEU A 136 -5.52 1.90 4.43
N LEU A 137 -6.74 2.34 4.76
CA LEU A 137 -7.96 1.66 4.34
C LEU A 137 -8.66 2.40 3.21
N LEU A 138 -8.62 1.83 2.00
CA LEU A 138 -9.52 2.24 0.93
C LEU A 138 -10.80 1.41 1.06
N THR A 139 -11.87 2.03 1.54
CA THR A 139 -13.16 1.35 1.73
C THR A 139 -14.33 2.18 1.19
N ARG A 140 -15.55 1.65 1.25
CA ARG A 140 -16.79 2.32 0.84
C ARG A 140 -17.69 2.60 2.03
N PRO A 141 -18.63 3.56 1.94
CA PRO A 141 -19.55 3.87 3.03
C PRO A 141 -20.28 2.65 3.62
N SER A 142 -20.67 1.68 2.78
CA SER A 142 -21.35 0.45 3.21
C SER A 142 -20.51 -0.42 4.16
N ARG A 143 -19.18 -0.27 4.14
CA ARG A 143 -18.23 -1.03 4.95
C ARG A 143 -17.75 -0.27 6.18
N LEU A 144 -18.23 0.95 6.42
CA LEU A 144 -17.81 1.74 7.58
C LEU A 144 -18.22 1.10 8.91
N VAL A 145 -19.30 0.32 8.94
CA VAL A 145 -19.72 -0.43 10.14
C VAL A 145 -18.71 -1.54 10.47
N ASP A 146 -18.23 -2.26 9.46
CA ASP A 146 -17.20 -3.29 9.63
C ASP A 146 -15.88 -2.65 10.11
N LEU A 147 -15.52 -1.50 9.54
CA LEU A 147 -14.37 -0.73 9.98
C LEU A 147 -14.51 -0.24 11.42
N ALA A 148 -15.64 0.35 11.81
CA ALA A 148 -15.85 0.86 13.15
C ALA A 148 -15.62 -0.23 14.21
N LYS A 149 -16.16 -1.44 13.98
CA LYS A 149 -15.93 -2.60 14.86
C LYS A 149 -14.44 -2.95 14.97
N ARG A 150 -13.70 -2.93 13.86
CA ARG A 150 -12.24 -3.20 13.88
C ARG A 150 -11.47 -2.14 14.65
N LEU A 151 -11.83 -0.86 14.52
CA LEU A 151 -11.18 0.22 15.28
C LEU A 151 -11.48 0.14 16.77
N GLU A 152 -12.66 -0.39 17.16
CA GLU A 152 -12.97 -0.70 18.57
C GLU A 152 -12.17 -1.90 19.09
N GLU A 153 -11.97 -2.93 18.26
CA GLU A 153 -11.15 -4.10 18.61
C GLU A 153 -9.64 -3.79 18.70
N TYR A 154 -9.15 -2.88 17.86
CA TYR A 154 -7.73 -2.49 17.74
C TYR A 154 -7.59 -0.96 17.77
N PRO A 155 -7.71 -0.33 18.96
CA PRO A 155 -7.73 1.14 19.08
C PRO A 155 -6.36 1.82 19.04
N ASP A 156 -5.26 1.05 19.12
CA ASP A 156 -3.86 1.50 19.20
C ASP A 156 -3.14 1.35 17.84
#